data_AF-A0A3D3ETE8-F1
#
_entry.id   AF-A0A3D3ETE8-F1
#
_cell.length_a   1.000
_cell.length_b   1.000
_cell.length_c   1.000
_cell.angle_alpha   90.00
_cell.angle_beta   90.00
_cell.angle_gamma   90.00
#
_symmetry.space_group_name_H-M   'P 1'
#
loop_
_entity.id
_entity.type
_entity.pdbx_description
1 polymer ?
#
loop_
_entity_poly.entity_id
_entity_poly.type
_entity_poly.pdbx_seq_one_letter_code
_entity_poly.pdbx_strand_id
1 'polypeptide(L)'
;MLKHIYRIIILIGVFSASLFYFSKDIKEVVFEIDNTVDMEDATFPLVTLKSGGEEINLLHGYSSNLNANKLREAVTPLDMEQAFEVVIHQKEDTIMKLNYEIREFTDNELIESNSVSVFEENGDEKTAKIKFRTELAKEKEYAVKITLITSKSQKMYYYTRVKIYPDAHLKEQLEFIMDFHNAIQDKEKAQEIKKYLEFDP
;
A
#
# COMPACT_ATOMS: atom_id res chain seq x y z
N MET A 1 36.09 -35.19 -58.31
CA MET A 1 34.66 -35.11 -57.92
C MET A 1 34.28 -36.04 -56.76
N LEU A 2 34.47 -37.37 -56.85
CA LEU A 2 34.05 -38.31 -55.79
C LEU A 2 34.55 -37.95 -54.37
N LYS A 3 35.80 -37.52 -54.21
CA LYS A 3 36.37 -37.16 -52.89
C LYS A 3 35.64 -35.98 -52.20
N HIS A 4 35.11 -35.03 -52.96
CA HIS A 4 34.35 -33.91 -52.40
C HIS A 4 32.92 -34.33 -52.03
N ILE A 5 32.32 -35.23 -52.83
CA ILE A 5 31.02 -35.84 -52.54
C ILE A 5 31.08 -36.66 -51.24
N TYR A 6 32.12 -37.47 -51.02
CA TYR A 6 32.29 -38.18 -49.76
C TYR A 6 32.45 -37.25 -48.55
N ARG A 7 33.18 -36.14 -48.70
CA ARG A 7 33.29 -35.14 -47.62
C ARG A 7 31.96 -34.48 -47.29
N ILE A 8 31.13 -34.18 -48.29
CA ILE A 8 29.79 -33.61 -48.10
C ILE A 8 28.89 -34.61 -47.37
N ILE A 9 28.89 -35.88 -47.78
CA ILE A 9 28.09 -36.94 -47.14
C ILE A 9 28.51 -37.13 -45.68
N ILE A 10 29.81 -37.15 -45.40
CA ILE A 10 30.32 -37.26 -44.02
C ILE A 10 29.92 -36.03 -43.19
N LEU A 11 30.02 -34.82 -43.73
CA LEU A 11 29.62 -33.60 -43.04
C LEU A 11 28.11 -33.59 -42.72
N ILE A 12 27.26 -34.02 -43.65
CA ILE A 12 25.80 -34.14 -43.42
C ILE A 12 25.51 -35.20 -42.36
N GLY A 13 26.23 -36.33 -42.39
CA GLY A 13 26.09 -37.40 -41.39
C GLY A 13 26.46 -36.92 -39.98
N VAL A 14 27.59 -36.23 -39.85
CA VAL A 14 28.02 -35.64 -38.57
C VAL A 14 27.07 -34.55 -38.09
N PHE A 15 26.60 -33.68 -38.99
CA PHE A 15 25.63 -32.64 -38.66
C PHE A 15 24.31 -33.25 -38.16
N SER A 16 23.78 -34.25 -38.86
CA SER A 16 22.53 -34.92 -38.47
C SER A 16 22.67 -35.66 -37.15
N ALA A 17 23.79 -36.36 -36.94
CA ALA A 17 24.09 -37.02 -35.67
C ALA A 17 24.21 -36.03 -34.51
N SER A 18 24.87 -34.88 -34.74
CA SER A 18 24.98 -33.81 -33.74
C SER A 18 23.61 -33.20 -33.43
N LEU A 19 22.77 -32.95 -34.44
CA LEU A 19 21.43 -32.41 -34.25
C LEU A 19 20.56 -33.37 -33.42
N PHE A 20 20.67 -34.67 -33.68
CA PHE A 20 19.91 -35.69 -32.94
C PHE A 20 20.40 -35.83 -31.49
N TYR A 21 21.72 -35.71 -31.27
CA TYR A 21 22.32 -35.72 -29.94
C TYR A 21 21.89 -34.49 -29.12
N PHE A 22 22.06 -33.28 -29.69
CA PHE A 22 21.66 -32.04 -29.03
C PHE A 22 20.14 -31.93 -28.86
N SER A 23 19.33 -32.42 -29.81
CA SER A 23 17.87 -32.43 -29.68
C SER A 23 17.35 -33.31 -28.56
N LYS A 24 18.11 -34.33 -28.11
CA LYS A 24 17.72 -35.17 -26.98
C LYS A 24 18.10 -34.59 -25.63
N ASP A 25 19.21 -33.85 -25.55
CA ASP A 25 19.72 -33.26 -24.31
C ASP A 25 19.28 -31.82 -24.07
N ILE A 26 18.79 -31.12 -25.11
CA ILE A 26 18.11 -29.83 -24.94
C ILE A 26 16.68 -30.15 -24.50
N LYS A 27 16.50 -30.32 -23.18
CA LYS A 27 15.22 -29.97 -22.58
C LYS A 27 15.05 -28.48 -22.83
N GLU A 28 14.05 -28.12 -23.63
CA GLU A 28 13.57 -26.75 -23.71
C GLU A 28 13.14 -26.38 -22.28
N VAL A 29 14.06 -25.77 -21.52
CA VAL A 29 13.68 -25.08 -20.29
C VAL A 29 13.02 -23.82 -20.79
N VAL A 30 11.76 -23.99 -21.22
CA VAL A 30 10.80 -22.90 -21.16
C VAL A 30 10.83 -22.52 -19.68
N PHE A 31 11.53 -21.44 -19.37
CA PHE A 31 11.33 -20.77 -18.11
C PHE A 31 9.90 -20.23 -18.19
N GLU A 32 8.92 -21.08 -17.88
CA GLU A 32 7.67 -20.61 -17.31
C GLU A 32 8.11 -19.87 -16.05
N ILE A 33 8.24 -18.54 -16.17
CA ILE A 33 8.35 -17.66 -15.01
C ILE A 33 6.94 -17.66 -14.40
N ASP A 34 6.52 -18.82 -13.90
CA ASP A 34 5.29 -19.03 -13.14
C ASP A 34 5.61 -19.05 -11.63
N ASN A 35 6.82 -18.64 -11.27
CA ASN A 35 7.15 -18.25 -9.91
C ASN A 35 6.59 -16.84 -9.66
N THR A 36 5.28 -16.71 -9.68
CA THR A 36 4.63 -15.67 -8.87
C THR A 36 5.02 -16.00 -7.43
N VAL A 37 5.95 -15.21 -6.89
CA VAL A 37 6.24 -15.30 -5.45
C VAL A 37 4.99 -14.76 -4.78
N ASP A 38 4.22 -15.64 -4.14
CA ASP A 38 3.11 -15.22 -3.30
C ASP A 38 3.63 -14.20 -2.29
N MET A 39 3.05 -13.00 -2.32
CA MET A 39 3.45 -11.92 -1.44
C MET A 39 3.18 -12.35 0.00
N GLU A 40 4.19 -12.31 0.87
CA GLU A 40 4.01 -12.71 2.26
C GLU A 40 2.93 -11.86 2.94
N ASP A 41 2.18 -12.50 3.82
CA ASP A 41 1.19 -11.83 4.63
C ASP A 41 1.82 -10.75 5.51
N ALA A 42 1.15 -9.60 5.65
CA ALA A 42 1.54 -8.57 6.60
C ALA A 42 1.66 -9.17 8.02
N THR A 43 2.84 -9.01 8.63
CA THR A 43 3.18 -9.54 9.96
C THR A 43 2.55 -8.73 11.11
N PHE A 44 2.17 -7.48 10.82
CA PHE A 44 1.45 -6.61 11.76
C PHE A 44 0.01 -6.40 11.30
N PRO A 45 -0.89 -5.97 12.21
CA PRO A 45 -2.24 -5.54 11.85
C PRO A 45 -2.22 -4.56 10.68
N LEU A 46 -3.17 -4.73 9.77
CA LEU A 46 -3.35 -3.77 8.68
C LEU A 46 -4.16 -2.59 9.24
N VAL A 47 -3.64 -1.39 9.09
CA VAL A 47 -4.26 -0.17 9.62
C VAL A 47 -4.53 0.78 8.46
N THR A 48 -5.78 1.19 8.33
CA THR A 48 -6.23 2.21 7.40
C THR A 48 -6.92 3.33 8.16
N LEU A 49 -7.03 4.50 7.52
CA LEU A 49 -7.70 5.65 8.11
C LEU A 49 -9.00 5.90 7.38
N LYS A 50 -10.00 6.42 8.06
CA LYS A 50 -11.24 6.83 7.43
C LYS A 50 -11.53 8.28 7.74
N SER A 51 -11.72 9.06 6.68
CA SER A 51 -11.96 10.50 6.74
C SER A 51 -13.03 10.87 5.72
N GLY A 52 -14.00 11.72 6.11
CA GLY A 52 -15.12 12.07 5.24
C GLY A 52 -16.04 10.89 4.87
N GLY A 53 -16.01 9.80 5.65
CA GLY A 53 -16.79 8.59 5.38
C GLY A 53 -16.11 7.57 4.46
N GLU A 54 -14.96 7.90 3.87
CA GLU A 54 -14.21 7.03 2.96
C GLU A 54 -12.95 6.51 3.63
N GLU A 55 -12.65 5.22 3.40
CA GLU A 55 -11.41 4.60 3.86
C GLU A 55 -10.26 4.97 2.91
N ILE A 56 -9.25 5.60 3.47
CA ILE A 56 -8.09 6.16 2.78
C ILE A 56 -6.81 5.82 3.55
N ASN A 57 -5.67 5.94 2.88
CA ASN A 57 -4.34 5.86 3.50
C ASN A 57 -4.11 4.57 4.32
N LEU A 58 -3.60 3.53 3.64
CA LEU A 58 -2.97 2.40 4.31
C LEU A 58 -1.72 2.86 5.06
N LEU A 59 -1.65 2.55 6.36
CA LEU A 59 -0.50 2.84 7.21
C LEU A 59 0.35 1.59 7.42
N HIS A 60 1.66 1.76 7.40
CA HIS A 60 2.61 0.69 7.66
C HIS A 60 3.06 0.68 9.13
N GLY A 61 3.06 -0.51 9.73
CA GLY A 61 3.44 -0.68 11.13
C GLY A 61 4.96 -0.77 11.30
N TYR A 62 5.47 -0.07 12.32
CA TYR A 62 6.88 -0.09 12.72
C TYR A 62 7.03 -0.80 14.07
N SER A 63 8.08 -1.61 14.19
CA SER A 63 8.43 -2.33 15.44
C SER A 63 9.15 -1.46 16.48
N SER A 64 9.64 -0.29 16.05
CA SER A 64 10.35 0.67 16.90
C SER A 64 9.67 2.03 16.90
N ASN A 65 9.81 2.74 18.01
CA ASN A 65 9.31 4.10 18.14
C ASN A 65 10.24 5.05 17.37
N LEU A 66 9.69 5.71 16.35
CA LEU A 66 10.39 6.63 15.46
C LEU A 66 9.94 8.06 15.77
N ASN A 67 10.75 9.03 15.32
CA ASN A 67 10.35 10.42 15.34
C ASN A 67 9.29 10.64 14.26
N ALA A 68 8.04 10.91 14.67
CA ALA A 68 6.91 11.13 13.77
C ALA A 68 7.17 12.24 12.74
N ASN A 69 7.91 13.29 13.11
CA ASN A 69 8.22 14.40 12.20
C ASN A 69 9.17 14.01 11.07
N LYS A 70 9.93 12.91 11.22
CA LYS A 70 10.84 12.41 10.18
C LYS A 70 10.13 11.55 9.13
N LEU A 71 8.91 11.11 9.39
CA LEU A 71 8.13 10.30 8.46
C LEU A 71 7.33 11.22 7.53
N ARG A 72 7.47 10.98 6.22
CA ARG A 72 6.81 11.70 5.13
C ARG A 72 5.95 10.74 4.32
N GLU A 73 4.99 10.11 4.98
CA GLU A 73 3.99 9.27 4.31
C GLU A 73 2.80 10.13 3.83
N ALA A 74 1.61 9.55 3.76
CA ALA A 74 0.39 10.22 3.34
C ALA A 74 -0.07 11.31 4.33
N VAL A 75 -0.70 12.35 3.77
CA VAL A 75 -1.43 13.37 4.53
C VAL A 75 -2.91 13.00 4.54
N THR A 76 -3.46 12.83 5.74
CA THR A 76 -4.87 12.56 5.99
C THR A 76 -5.59 13.90 6.15
N PRO A 77 -6.46 14.27 5.19
CA PRO A 77 -7.26 15.47 5.31
C PRO A 77 -8.27 15.33 6.45
N LEU A 78 -8.45 16.41 7.21
CA LEU A 78 -9.46 16.52 8.25
C LEU A 78 -10.50 17.58 7.88
N ASP A 79 -11.73 17.30 8.24
CA ASP A 79 -12.81 18.28 8.23
C ASP A 79 -12.72 19.22 9.46
N MET A 80 -13.74 20.08 9.59
CA MET A 80 -13.86 21.01 10.72
C MET A 80 -14.16 20.31 12.06
N GLU A 81 -14.54 19.02 12.07
CA GLU A 81 -14.69 18.25 13.31
C GLU A 81 -13.35 17.78 13.88
N GLN A 82 -12.26 17.88 13.09
CA GLN A 82 -10.92 17.46 13.47
C GLN A 82 -10.87 15.99 13.95
N ALA A 83 -11.60 15.14 13.25
CA ALA A 83 -11.75 13.74 13.59
C ALA A 83 -11.44 12.83 12.39
N PHE A 84 -10.96 11.63 12.69
CA PHE A 84 -10.83 10.54 11.74
C PHE A 84 -10.99 9.21 12.48
N GLU A 85 -11.29 8.15 11.73
CA GLU A 85 -11.40 6.80 12.25
C GLU A 85 -10.15 6.01 11.90
N VAL A 86 -9.68 5.18 12.82
CA VAL A 86 -8.61 4.21 12.61
C VAL A 86 -9.27 2.85 12.50
N VAL A 87 -9.16 2.24 11.32
CA VAL A 87 -9.68 0.90 11.03
C VAL A 87 -8.52 -0.08 11.14
N ILE A 88 -8.70 -1.14 11.94
CA ILE A 88 -7.65 -2.07 12.33
C ILE A 88 -8.10 -3.48 12.00
N HIS A 89 -7.48 -4.09 11.00
CA HIS A 89 -7.63 -5.52 10.73
C HIS A 89 -6.60 -6.27 11.57
N GLN A 90 -7.10 -6.96 12.59
CA GLN A 90 -6.29 -7.46 13.68
C GLN A 90 -5.36 -8.61 13.30
N LYS A 91 -5.70 -9.37 12.25
CA LYS A 91 -5.03 -10.63 11.91
C LYS A 91 -4.89 -11.51 13.17
N GLU A 92 -3.67 -11.92 13.52
CA GLU A 92 -3.40 -12.76 14.70
C GLU A 92 -3.24 -11.95 16.01
N ASP A 93 -3.19 -10.62 15.93
CA ASP A 93 -2.90 -9.73 17.06
C ASP A 93 -4.16 -9.15 17.70
N THR A 94 -4.46 -9.59 18.92
CA THR A 94 -5.56 -9.01 19.70
C THR A 94 -5.19 -7.62 20.23
N ILE A 95 -5.74 -6.56 19.64
CA ILE A 95 -5.54 -5.17 20.03
C ILE A 95 -6.44 -4.83 21.21
N MET A 96 -5.80 -4.36 22.28
CA MET A 96 -6.46 -3.99 23.54
C MET A 96 -6.56 -2.48 23.72
N LYS A 97 -5.61 -1.74 23.16
CA LYS A 97 -5.50 -0.29 23.38
C LYS A 97 -4.84 0.40 22.20
N LEU A 98 -5.34 1.57 21.87
CA LEU A 98 -4.74 2.52 20.95
C LEU A 98 -4.33 3.76 21.75
N ASN A 99 -3.10 4.22 21.57
CA ASN A 99 -2.70 5.56 21.99
C ASN A 99 -2.47 6.42 20.75
N TYR A 100 -2.76 7.72 20.83
CA TYR A 100 -2.33 8.67 19.83
C TYR A 100 -1.57 9.83 20.45
N GLU A 101 -0.64 10.38 19.68
CA GLU A 101 0.06 11.64 19.93
C GLU A 101 -0.04 12.49 18.67
N ILE A 102 -0.35 13.77 18.82
CA ILE A 102 -0.23 14.77 17.76
C ILE A 102 0.88 15.76 18.11
N ARG A 103 1.73 16.04 17.13
CA ARG A 103 2.95 16.84 17.29
C ARG A 103 3.07 17.91 16.22
N GLU A 104 3.68 19.03 16.62
CA GLU A 104 4.07 20.11 15.72
C GLU A 104 5.38 19.74 15.00
N PHE A 105 5.55 20.13 13.73
CA PHE A 105 6.70 19.70 12.91
C PHE A 105 8.01 20.44 13.19
N THR A 106 7.93 21.73 13.47
CA THR A 106 9.04 22.67 13.62
C THR A 106 9.93 22.30 14.80
N ASP A 107 9.34 21.96 15.94
CA ASP A 107 10.07 21.67 17.19
C ASP A 107 9.78 20.29 17.79
N ASN A 108 8.90 19.50 17.16
CA ASN A 108 8.45 18.20 17.67
C ASN A 108 7.70 18.31 19.01
N GLU A 109 7.12 19.47 19.30
CA GLU A 109 6.28 19.73 20.47
C GLU A 109 5.06 18.81 20.46
N LEU A 110 4.76 18.23 21.62
CA LEU A 110 3.55 17.44 21.82
C LEU A 110 2.37 18.39 22.04
N ILE A 111 1.40 18.35 21.13
CA ILE A 111 0.20 19.18 21.19
C ILE A 111 -0.87 18.50 22.04
N GLU A 112 -1.12 17.21 21.80
CA GLU A 112 -2.11 16.42 22.52
C GLU A 112 -1.72 14.94 22.48
N SER A 113 -2.09 14.21 23.53
CA SER A 113 -2.08 12.74 23.50
C SER A 113 -3.24 12.18 24.30
N ASN A 114 -3.74 11.02 23.88
CA ASN A 114 -4.81 10.31 24.58
C ASN A 114 -4.80 8.81 24.25
N SER A 115 -5.72 8.08 24.88
CA SER A 115 -5.90 6.64 24.70
C SER A 115 -7.33 6.28 24.37
N VAL A 116 -7.51 5.28 23.51
CA VAL A 116 -8.78 4.61 23.21
C VAL A 116 -8.64 3.14 23.61
N SER A 117 -9.55 2.67 24.47
CA SER A 117 -9.62 1.27 24.89
C SER A 117 -10.95 0.60 24.52
N VAL A 118 -11.89 1.38 23.99
CA VAL A 118 -13.19 0.89 23.54
C VAL A 118 -13.22 1.08 22.03
N PHE A 119 -13.47 -0.01 21.31
CA PHE A 119 -13.50 -0.06 19.86
C PHE A 119 -14.90 -0.47 19.42
N GLU A 120 -15.30 0.03 18.26
CA GLU A 120 -16.38 -0.61 17.51
C GLU A 120 -15.81 -1.88 16.88
N GLU A 121 -16.51 -3.00 17.01
CA GLU A 121 -16.04 -4.30 16.54
C GLU A 121 -16.97 -4.82 15.44
N ASN A 122 -16.39 -5.23 14.32
CA ASN A 122 -17.11 -5.83 13.19
C ASN A 122 -16.29 -7.01 12.63
N GLY A 123 -16.58 -8.22 13.13
CA GLY A 123 -15.77 -9.40 12.79
C GLY A 123 -14.34 -9.26 13.31
N ASP A 124 -13.36 -9.39 12.41
CA ASP A 124 -11.91 -9.23 12.71
C ASP A 124 -11.41 -7.78 12.61
N GLU A 125 -12.32 -6.84 12.38
CA GLU A 125 -12.04 -5.41 12.30
C GLU A 125 -12.39 -4.70 13.61
N LYS A 126 -11.48 -3.82 14.05
CA LYS A 126 -11.72 -2.85 15.12
C LYS A 126 -11.60 -1.44 14.60
N THR A 127 -12.56 -0.60 14.97
CA THR A 127 -12.57 0.81 14.59
C THR A 127 -12.52 1.70 15.82
N ALA A 128 -11.62 2.69 15.79
CA ALA A 128 -11.47 3.70 16.83
C ALA A 128 -11.60 5.10 16.24
N LYS A 129 -12.58 5.88 16.72
CA LYS A 129 -12.70 7.29 16.36
C LYS A 129 -11.75 8.14 17.20
N ILE A 130 -10.86 8.86 16.52
CA ILE A 130 -9.97 9.86 17.13
C ILE A 130 -10.55 11.23 16.80
N LYS A 131 -10.80 12.03 17.85
CA LYS A 131 -11.20 13.44 17.72
C LYS A 131 -10.26 14.29 18.55
N PHE A 132 -9.60 15.24 17.90
CA PHE A 132 -8.70 16.15 18.58
C PHE A 132 -9.49 17.14 19.44
N ARG A 133 -8.98 17.40 20.63
CA ARG A 133 -9.55 18.38 21.58
C ARG A 133 -8.92 19.75 21.36
N THR A 134 -7.65 19.77 20.98
CA THR A 134 -6.95 21.00 20.63
C THR A 134 -7.37 21.48 19.25
N GLU A 135 -7.73 22.76 19.15
CA GLU A 135 -8.01 23.42 17.89
C GLU A 135 -6.71 23.52 17.08
N LEU A 136 -6.68 22.88 15.92
CA LEU A 136 -5.52 22.90 15.03
C LEU A 136 -5.65 24.04 14.04
N ALA A 137 -4.51 24.62 13.64
CA ALA A 137 -4.51 25.65 12.63
C ALA A 137 -4.89 25.06 11.27
N LYS A 138 -5.80 25.76 10.58
CA LYS A 138 -6.17 25.44 9.19
C LYS A 138 -4.94 25.53 8.29
N GLU A 139 -4.92 24.69 7.26
CA GLU A 139 -3.84 24.64 6.29
C GLU A 139 -2.43 24.34 6.86
N LYS A 140 -2.33 23.92 8.14
CA LYS A 140 -1.09 23.50 8.78
C LYS A 140 -1.03 21.99 8.94
N GLU A 141 0.10 21.39 8.58
CA GLU A 141 0.33 19.96 8.80
C GLU A 141 0.76 19.69 10.26
N TYR A 142 0.33 18.54 10.77
CA TYR A 142 0.74 18.01 12.07
C TYR A 142 1.10 16.53 11.94
N ALA A 143 2.09 16.07 12.71
CA ALA A 143 2.46 14.66 12.72
C ALA A 143 1.59 13.92 13.74
N VAL A 144 1.06 12.76 13.35
CA VAL A 144 0.29 11.88 14.22
C VAL A 144 1.03 10.56 14.36
N LYS A 145 1.21 10.14 15.61
CA LYS A 145 1.70 8.80 15.96
C LYS A 145 0.59 8.03 16.62
N ILE A 146 0.23 6.90 16.03
CA ILE A 146 -0.69 5.91 16.59
C ILE A 146 0.15 4.76 17.15
N THR A 147 -0.16 4.31 18.36
CA THR A 147 0.49 3.16 18.98
C THR A 147 -0.58 2.13 19.32
N LEU A 148 -0.57 1.01 18.62
CA LEU A 148 -1.41 -0.15 18.95
C LEU A 148 -0.70 -1.00 20.00
N ILE A 149 -1.45 -1.46 20.98
CA ILE A 149 -0.96 -2.30 22.08
C ILE A 149 -1.77 -3.60 22.09
N THR A 150 -1.09 -4.73 21.93
CA THR A 150 -1.71 -6.06 21.95
C THR A 150 -2.00 -6.54 23.38
N SER A 151 -2.77 -7.62 23.49
CA SER A 151 -2.99 -8.36 24.74
C SER A 151 -1.68 -8.91 25.35
N LYS A 152 -0.66 -9.15 24.50
CA LYS A 152 0.70 -9.55 24.90
C LYS A 152 1.59 -8.35 25.26
N SER A 153 1.03 -7.14 25.37
CA SER A 153 1.75 -5.89 25.62
C SER A 153 2.78 -5.50 24.54
N GLN A 154 2.70 -6.10 23.35
CA GLN A 154 3.50 -5.70 22.21
C GLN A 154 3.01 -4.36 21.68
N LYS A 155 3.94 -3.47 21.32
CA LYS A 155 3.65 -2.15 20.76
C LYS A 155 4.01 -2.13 19.28
N MET A 156 3.09 -1.66 18.46
CA MET A 156 3.33 -1.35 17.05
C MET A 156 3.00 0.12 16.81
N TYR A 157 3.81 0.80 16.03
CA TYR A 157 3.72 2.23 15.80
C TYR A 157 3.33 2.51 14.36
N TYR A 158 2.36 3.39 14.16
CA TYR A 158 1.87 3.81 12.86
C TYR A 158 1.90 5.33 12.82
N TYR A 159 2.14 5.89 11.65
CA TYR A 159 2.35 7.32 11.51
C TYR A 159 1.56 7.84 10.35
N THR A 160 1.03 9.05 10.50
CA THR A 160 0.39 9.77 9.41
C THR A 160 0.60 11.26 9.65
N ARG A 161 0.32 12.06 8.63
CA ARG A 161 0.21 13.50 8.78
C ARG A 161 -1.24 13.88 8.71
N VAL A 162 -1.64 14.91 9.43
CA VAL A 162 -3.00 15.45 9.35
C VAL A 162 -2.97 16.92 9.03
N LYS A 163 -3.98 17.38 8.30
CA LYS A 163 -4.15 18.78 7.94
C LYS A 163 -5.63 19.09 7.77
N ILE A 164 -6.09 20.17 8.39
CA ILE A 164 -7.47 20.65 8.19
C ILE A 164 -7.52 21.36 6.83
N TYR A 165 -8.42 20.87 5.98
CA TYR A 165 -8.74 21.44 4.67
C TYR A 165 -10.20 21.90 4.68
N PRO A 166 -10.49 23.21 4.73
CA PRO A 166 -11.86 23.72 4.78
C PRO A 166 -12.72 23.28 3.60
N ASP A 167 -12.14 23.24 2.40
CA ASP A 167 -12.82 22.92 1.14
C ASP A 167 -12.05 21.81 0.38
N ALA A 168 -11.82 20.68 1.05
CA ALA A 168 -11.02 19.60 0.47
C ALA A 168 -11.65 18.96 -0.79
N HIS A 169 -12.99 19.00 -0.90
CA HIS A 169 -13.76 18.23 -1.89
C HIS A 169 -13.30 16.76 -1.94
N LEU A 170 -13.01 16.18 -0.76
CA LEU A 170 -12.36 14.89 -0.64
C LEU A 170 -13.18 13.79 -1.31
N LYS A 171 -14.50 13.82 -1.12
CA LYS A 171 -15.40 12.83 -1.70
C LYS A 171 -15.37 12.88 -3.22
N GLU A 172 -15.52 14.06 -3.80
CA GLU A 172 -15.51 14.26 -5.26
C GLU A 172 -14.16 13.87 -5.88
N GLN A 173 -13.06 14.15 -5.17
CA GLN A 173 -11.72 13.72 -5.58
C GLN A 173 -11.58 12.20 -5.56
N LEU A 174 -12.04 11.54 -4.49
CA LEU A 174 -11.98 10.08 -4.36
C LEU A 174 -12.88 9.39 -5.39
N GLU A 175 -14.10 9.90 -5.61
CA GLU A 175 -15.01 9.41 -6.66
C GLU A 175 -14.34 9.48 -8.03
N PHE A 176 -13.72 10.62 -8.38
CA PHE A 176 -12.99 10.76 -9.63
C PHE A 176 -11.82 9.78 -9.76
N ILE A 177 -11.02 9.62 -8.69
CA ILE A 177 -9.89 8.68 -8.68
C ILE A 177 -10.37 7.25 -8.88
N MET A 178 -11.45 6.86 -8.19
CA MET A 178 -12.00 5.51 -8.28
C MET A 178 -12.66 5.25 -9.63
N ASP A 179 -13.35 6.23 -10.20
CA ASP A 179 -13.88 6.14 -11.56
C ASP A 179 -12.76 5.92 -12.57
N PHE A 180 -11.65 6.66 -12.43
CA PHE A 180 -10.47 6.47 -13.27
C PHE A 180 -9.84 5.08 -13.07
N HIS A 181 -9.65 4.65 -11.82
CA HIS A 181 -9.09 3.33 -11.48
C HIS A 181 -9.94 2.18 -12.03
N ASN A 182 -11.27 2.29 -11.96
CA ASN A 182 -12.17 1.27 -12.47
C ASN A 182 -12.22 1.30 -14.01
N ALA A 183 -12.14 2.47 -14.63
CA ALA A 183 -12.18 2.62 -16.07
C ALA A 183 -10.94 2.02 -16.77
N ILE A 184 -9.75 2.07 -16.16
CA ILE A 184 -8.54 1.45 -16.77
C ILE A 184 -8.61 -0.08 -16.85
N GLN A 185 -9.50 -0.72 -16.09
CA GLN A 185 -9.68 -2.18 -16.09
C GLN A 185 -10.65 -2.66 -17.19
N ASP A 186 -11.39 -1.74 -17.81
CA ASP A 186 -12.42 -2.03 -18.81
C ASP A 186 -12.13 -1.28 -20.12
N LYS A 187 -12.00 -2.01 -21.24
CA LYS A 187 -11.62 -1.42 -22.53
C LYS A 187 -12.63 -0.40 -23.08
N GLU A 188 -13.91 -0.58 -22.78
CA GLU A 188 -14.97 0.33 -23.24
C GLU A 188 -14.96 1.61 -22.39
N LYS A 189 -14.95 1.47 -21.07
CA LYS A 189 -14.86 2.62 -20.15
C LYS A 189 -13.54 3.38 -20.27
N ALA A 190 -12.45 2.70 -20.63
CA ALA A 190 -11.16 3.33 -20.88
C ALA A 190 -11.22 4.41 -21.99
N GLN A 191 -12.21 4.35 -22.91
CA GLN A 191 -12.39 5.41 -23.91
C GLN A 191 -12.84 6.73 -23.29
N GLU A 192 -13.61 6.70 -22.19
CA GLU A 192 -14.15 7.88 -21.53
C GLU A 192 -13.07 8.70 -20.80
N ILE A 193 -12.04 8.01 -20.30
CA ILE A 193 -10.92 8.64 -19.59
C ILE A 193 -9.81 9.16 -20.53
N LYS A 194 -9.86 8.84 -21.85
CA LYS A 194 -8.88 9.35 -22.83
C LYS A 194 -8.78 10.87 -22.83
N LYS A 195 -9.88 11.58 -22.57
CA LYS A 195 -9.91 13.04 -22.48
C LYS A 195 -9.03 13.62 -21.36
N TYR A 196 -8.66 12.80 -20.37
CA TYR A 196 -7.77 13.16 -19.26
C TYR A 196 -6.32 12.72 -19.48
N LEU A 197 -6.04 11.94 -20.53
CA LEU A 197 -4.71 11.47 -20.87
C LEU A 197 -4.08 12.38 -21.91
N GLU A 198 -2.79 12.67 -21.77
CA GLU A 198 -2.04 13.31 -22.84
C GLU A 198 -2.01 12.37 -24.06
N PHE A 199 -2.36 12.93 -25.21
CA PHE A 199 -2.30 12.24 -26.49
C PHE A 199 -0.97 12.60 -27.17
N ASP A 200 -0.10 11.61 -27.38
CA ASP A 200 1.06 11.77 -28.26
C ASP A 200 0.60 11.48 -29.71
N PRO A 201 0.68 12.45 -30.65
CA PRO A 201 0.17 12.32 -32.02
C PRO A 201 0.83 11.25 -32.90
#